data_AF-A0A399NZH3-F1
#
_entry.id   AF-A0A399NZH3-F1
#
_cell.length_a   1.000
_cell.length_b   1.000
_cell.length_c   1.000
_cell.angle_alpha   90.00
_cell.angle_beta   90.00
_cell.angle_gamma   90.00
#
_symmetry.space_group_name_H-M   'P 1'
#
loop_
_entity.id
_entity.type
_entity.pdbx_description
1 polymer ?
#
loop_
_entity_poly.entity_id
_entity_poly.type
_entity_poly.pdbx_seq_one_letter_code
_entity_poly.pdbx_strand_id
1 'polypeptide(L)'
;DAGEVLPVTVPGWEGRGKPLPVWLHRDARLPRRIRGEALLSPFDPVVWFRERALRLFDLHYRIEIYTPAAQRVHGYYVLPVLVDDEIVARVDLKSDRQAGLLRVQASWIEGRHDPATVAERIAPLLERAAAWQGLERVGVVDRGTLA
;
A
#
# COMPACT_ATOMS: atom_id res chain seq x y z
N ASP A 1 -18.98 19.53 23.36
CA ASP A 1 -18.14 19.82 22.19
C ASP A 1 -16.78 20.28 22.68
N ALA A 2 -15.75 19.45 22.55
CA ALA A 2 -14.41 19.79 23.06
C ALA A 2 -13.66 20.76 22.13
N GLY A 3 -14.13 20.93 20.87
CA GLY A 3 -13.55 21.78 19.82
C GLY A 3 -12.33 21.18 19.11
N GLU A 4 -12.01 19.90 19.35
CA GLU A 4 -10.78 19.23 18.90
C GLU A 4 -10.69 19.11 17.38
N VAL A 5 -11.83 19.12 16.69
CA VAL A 5 -11.91 19.03 15.24
C VAL A 5 -12.72 20.17 14.64
N LEU A 6 -12.26 20.66 13.50
CA LEU A 6 -12.89 21.71 12.71
C LEU A 6 -13.49 21.09 11.44
N PRO A 7 -14.74 21.41 11.07
CA PRO A 7 -15.29 20.99 9.79
C PRO A 7 -14.50 21.67 8.66
N VAL A 8 -14.14 20.91 7.64
CA VAL A 8 -13.42 21.43 6.45
C VAL A 8 -14.09 20.94 5.17
N THR A 9 -13.67 21.45 4.03
CA THR A 9 -14.08 20.94 2.71
C THR A 9 -12.82 20.55 1.94
N VAL A 10 -12.84 19.37 1.33
CA VAL A 10 -11.74 18.89 0.49
C VAL A 10 -12.22 18.85 -0.96
N PRO A 11 -11.55 19.55 -1.89
CA PRO A 11 -11.92 19.51 -3.31
C PRO A 11 -12.01 18.07 -3.83
N GLY A 12 -13.07 17.77 -4.59
CA GLY A 12 -13.31 16.45 -5.19
C GLY A 12 -13.86 15.39 -4.21
N TRP A 13 -14.01 15.70 -2.93
CA TRP A 13 -14.59 14.77 -1.96
C TRP A 13 -16.10 15.00 -1.84
N GLU A 14 -16.84 14.37 -2.74
CA GLU A 14 -18.29 14.50 -2.84
C GLU A 14 -18.98 13.13 -2.87
N GLY A 15 -20.20 13.07 -2.35
CA GLY A 15 -21.08 11.91 -2.42
C GLY A 15 -22.49 12.36 -2.73
N ARG A 16 -23.11 11.79 -3.78
CA ARG A 16 -24.48 12.15 -4.22
C ARG A 16 -24.66 13.67 -4.47
N GLY A 17 -23.63 14.31 -5.04
CA GLY A 17 -23.64 15.75 -5.36
C GLY A 17 -23.53 16.68 -4.15
N LYS A 18 -23.07 16.19 -3.00
CA LYS A 18 -22.82 17.01 -1.80
C LYS A 18 -21.41 16.77 -1.26
N PRO A 19 -20.74 17.79 -0.70
CA PRO A 19 -19.47 17.59 -0.01
C PRO A 19 -19.58 16.54 1.09
N LEU A 20 -18.58 15.67 1.21
CA LEU A 20 -18.50 14.71 2.29
C LEU A 20 -18.22 15.43 3.62
N PRO A 21 -18.82 14.99 4.74
CA PRO A 21 -18.49 15.54 6.05
C PRO A 21 -17.07 15.10 6.42
N VAL A 22 -16.17 16.07 6.56
CA VAL A 22 -14.76 15.85 6.87
C VAL A 22 -14.30 16.84 7.93
N TRP A 23 -13.32 16.39 8.70
CA TRP A 23 -12.86 17.09 9.88
C TRP A 23 -11.34 17.16 9.88
N LEU A 24 -10.81 18.30 10.31
CA LEU A 24 -9.39 18.54 10.55
C LEU A 24 -9.16 18.71 12.05
N HIS A 25 -8.19 18.03 12.62
CA HIS A 25 -7.78 18.31 14.00
C HIS A 25 -7.31 19.76 14.11
N ARG A 26 -7.71 20.49 15.17
CA ARG A 26 -7.42 21.93 15.30
C ARG A 26 -5.92 22.27 15.21
N ASP A 27 -5.08 21.35 15.69
CA ASP A 27 -3.61 21.49 15.72
C ASP A 27 -2.92 20.78 14.55
N ALA A 28 -3.66 20.38 13.52
CA ALA A 28 -3.08 19.73 12.35
C ALA A 28 -2.10 20.67 11.63
N ARG A 29 -0.88 20.18 11.40
CA ARG A 29 0.15 20.93 10.67
C ARG A 29 -0.06 20.80 9.16
N LEU A 30 -0.07 21.93 8.45
CA LEU A 30 -0.27 22.00 7.00
C LEU A 30 0.88 22.81 6.34
N PRO A 31 1.53 22.31 5.27
CA PRO A 31 1.37 20.97 4.71
C PRO A 31 1.93 19.89 5.67
N ARG A 32 1.26 18.73 5.72
CA ARG A 32 1.81 17.59 6.47
C ARG A 32 3.02 17.02 5.72
N ARG A 33 3.95 16.42 6.45
CA ARG A 33 5.00 15.56 5.88
C ARG A 33 4.97 14.24 6.62
N ILE A 34 4.75 13.16 5.90
CA ILE A 34 4.92 11.80 6.41
C ILE A 34 6.23 11.29 5.86
N ARG A 35 7.03 10.65 6.71
CA ARG A 35 8.21 9.92 6.29
C ARG A 35 8.13 8.51 6.84
N GLY A 36 8.25 7.53 5.96
CA GLY A 36 8.28 6.13 6.33
C GLY A 36 7.67 5.24 5.29
N GLU A 37 7.78 3.94 5.51
CA GLU A 37 7.34 2.95 4.55
C GLU A 37 6.69 1.75 5.25
N ALA A 38 5.65 1.20 4.64
CA ALA A 38 4.87 0.11 5.21
C ALA A 38 4.32 -0.83 4.14
N LEU A 39 4.32 -2.13 4.46
CA LEU A 39 3.52 -3.13 3.75
C LEU A 39 2.11 -3.10 4.36
N LEU A 40 1.11 -2.75 3.55
CA LEU A 40 -0.26 -2.70 4.02
C LEU A 40 -0.90 -4.08 3.88
N SER A 41 -1.37 -4.62 5.00
CA SER A 41 -2.17 -5.83 5.02
C SER A 41 -3.45 -5.62 4.18
N PRO A 42 -3.98 -6.67 3.52
CA PRO A 42 -5.30 -6.59 2.87
C PRO A 42 -6.43 -6.22 3.84
N PHE A 43 -6.18 -6.38 5.15
CA PHE A 43 -7.09 -6.06 6.25
C PHE A 43 -6.75 -4.73 6.95
N ASP A 44 -5.78 -3.96 6.44
CA ASP A 44 -5.50 -2.62 6.94
C ASP A 44 -6.67 -1.65 6.63
N PRO A 45 -7.06 -0.75 7.55
CA PRO A 45 -8.12 0.25 7.30
C PRO A 45 -7.95 1.14 6.08
N VAL A 46 -6.73 1.33 5.61
CA VAL A 46 -6.46 2.00 4.34
C VAL A 46 -6.94 1.15 3.16
N VAL A 47 -6.80 -0.17 3.24
CA VAL A 47 -6.97 -1.12 2.12
C VAL A 47 -8.37 -1.75 2.09
N TRP A 48 -8.90 -2.20 3.23
CA TRP A 48 -10.17 -2.93 3.25
C TRP A 48 -11.37 -2.02 2.91
N PHE A 49 -11.28 -0.72 3.24
CA PHE A 49 -12.29 0.26 2.86
C PHE A 49 -11.98 0.84 1.47
N ARG A 50 -12.47 0.17 0.43
CA ARG A 50 -12.15 0.47 -0.99
C ARG A 50 -12.38 1.92 -1.40
N GLU A 51 -13.47 2.55 -0.94
CA GLU A 51 -13.75 3.95 -1.28
C GLU A 51 -12.68 4.89 -0.72
N ARG A 52 -12.13 4.59 0.45
CA ARG A 52 -11.02 5.36 1.02
C ARG A 52 -9.73 5.11 0.26
N ALA A 53 -9.41 3.86 -0.06
CA ALA A 53 -8.22 3.52 -0.85
C ALA A 53 -8.23 4.26 -2.20
N LEU A 54 -9.36 4.22 -2.90
CA LEU A 54 -9.56 4.91 -4.17
C LEU A 54 -9.47 6.44 -4.01
N ARG A 55 -10.20 7.02 -3.06
CA ARG A 55 -10.25 8.48 -2.90
C ARG A 55 -8.93 9.10 -2.44
N LEU A 56 -8.15 8.39 -1.61
CA LEU A 56 -6.89 8.90 -1.07
C LEU A 56 -5.69 8.60 -1.96
N PHE A 57 -5.68 7.46 -2.65
CA PHE A 57 -4.48 6.94 -3.30
C PHE A 57 -4.70 6.51 -4.75
N ASP A 58 -5.90 6.73 -5.32
CA ASP A 58 -6.32 6.19 -6.62
C ASP A 58 -6.16 4.66 -6.74
N LEU A 59 -6.17 3.98 -5.59
CA LEU A 59 -5.83 2.57 -5.49
C LEU A 59 -7.06 1.69 -5.69
N HIS A 60 -7.13 1.04 -6.86
CA HIS A 60 -8.10 -0.01 -7.16
C HIS A 60 -7.61 -1.36 -6.65
N TYR A 61 -7.93 -1.68 -5.39
CA TYR A 61 -7.42 -2.88 -4.74
C TYR A 61 -8.46 -4.00 -4.55
N ARG A 62 -8.04 -5.22 -4.90
CA ARG A 62 -8.74 -6.46 -4.55
C ARG A 62 -7.72 -7.55 -4.25
N ILE A 63 -7.83 -8.15 -3.07
CA ILE A 63 -7.08 -9.36 -2.75
C ILE A 63 -7.59 -10.53 -3.60
N GLU A 64 -6.67 -11.34 -4.16
CA GLU A 64 -6.99 -12.39 -5.12
C GLU A 64 -6.80 -13.81 -4.55
N ILE A 65 -6.83 -13.95 -3.21
CA ILE A 65 -6.69 -15.25 -2.53
C ILE A 65 -7.76 -16.27 -2.93
N TYR A 66 -8.96 -15.79 -3.27
CA TYR A 66 -10.07 -16.63 -3.73
C TYR A 66 -10.16 -16.71 -5.25
N THR A 67 -9.31 -15.97 -5.96
CA THR A 67 -9.25 -15.98 -7.43
C THR A 67 -8.38 -17.17 -7.87
N PRO A 68 -8.83 -18.00 -8.83
CA PRO A 68 -8.01 -19.06 -9.41
C PRO A 68 -6.69 -18.50 -9.95
N ALA A 69 -5.60 -19.26 -9.83
CA ALA A 69 -4.25 -18.77 -10.14
C ALA A 69 -4.12 -18.16 -11.55
N ALA A 70 -4.77 -18.75 -12.56
CA ALA A 70 -4.75 -18.28 -13.94
C ALA A 70 -5.54 -16.97 -14.19
N GLN A 71 -6.42 -16.57 -13.26
CA GLN A 71 -7.24 -15.35 -13.37
C GLN A 71 -6.70 -14.21 -12.48
N ARG A 72 -5.60 -14.44 -11.78
CA ARG A 72 -4.96 -13.43 -10.93
C ARG A 72 -4.27 -12.38 -11.78
N VAL A 73 -4.53 -11.11 -11.49
CA VAL A 73 -3.83 -10.00 -12.13
C VAL A 73 -2.54 -9.78 -11.37
N HIS A 74 -2.62 -9.48 -10.07
CA HIS A 74 -1.46 -9.03 -9.31
C HIS A 74 -0.78 -10.15 -8.53
N GLY A 75 -1.52 -11.11 -7.99
CA GLY A 75 -0.93 -12.16 -7.14
C GLY A 75 -1.86 -12.65 -6.03
N TYR A 76 -1.43 -13.70 -5.35
CA TYR A 76 -2.28 -14.40 -4.37
C TYR A 76 -2.55 -13.53 -3.13
N TYR A 77 -1.50 -13.10 -2.43
CA TYR A 77 -1.58 -12.33 -1.20
C TYR A 77 -0.85 -10.98 -1.40
N VAL A 78 -1.36 -10.20 -2.34
CA VAL A 78 -0.74 -8.94 -2.76
C VAL A 78 -0.92 -7.84 -1.70
N LEU A 79 0.17 -7.20 -1.31
CA LEU A 79 0.24 -6.13 -0.34
C LEU A 79 0.53 -4.79 -1.04
N PRO A 80 -0.29 -3.75 -0.88
CA PRO A 80 0.10 -2.40 -1.25
C PRO A 80 1.30 -1.94 -0.43
N VAL A 81 2.19 -1.17 -1.04
CA VAL A 81 3.37 -0.59 -0.39
C VAL A 81 3.18 0.92 -0.28
N LEU A 82 3.08 1.40 0.95
CA LEU A 82 3.06 2.82 1.27
C LEU A 82 4.50 3.30 1.39
N VAL A 83 4.82 4.38 0.69
CA VAL A 83 6.05 5.16 0.87
C VAL A 83 5.65 6.61 1.06
N ASP A 84 6.05 7.16 2.21
CA ASP A 84 5.71 8.50 2.66
C ASP A 84 4.17 8.69 2.74
N ASP A 85 3.56 9.40 1.82
CA ASP A 85 2.11 9.58 1.73
C ASP A 85 1.47 9.02 0.45
N GLU A 86 2.18 8.17 -0.28
CA GLU A 86 1.74 7.57 -1.55
C GLU A 86 1.78 6.04 -1.52
N ILE A 87 0.84 5.39 -2.23
CA ILE A 87 0.93 3.96 -2.52
C ILE A 87 1.70 3.81 -3.82
N VAL A 88 2.94 3.36 -3.72
CA VAL A 88 3.88 3.36 -4.86
C VAL A 88 4.00 2.00 -5.54
N ALA A 89 3.59 0.92 -4.87
CA ALA A 89 3.73 -0.42 -5.41
C ALA A 89 2.71 -1.42 -4.83
N ARG A 90 2.67 -2.60 -5.44
CA ARG A 90 2.03 -3.82 -4.94
C ARG A 90 3.03 -4.97 -4.96
N VAL A 91 3.14 -5.75 -3.89
CA VAL A 91 4.04 -6.91 -3.80
C VAL A 91 3.29 -8.16 -3.34
N ASP A 92 3.39 -9.26 -4.08
CA ASP A 92 2.87 -10.58 -3.67
C ASP A 92 3.99 -11.34 -2.94
N LEU A 93 3.83 -11.52 -1.63
CA LEU A 93 4.86 -12.09 -0.78
C LEU A 93 4.54 -13.53 -0.36
N LYS A 94 5.57 -14.36 -0.31
CA LYS A 94 5.48 -15.73 0.20
C LYS A 94 6.71 -16.09 1.03
N SER A 95 6.50 -16.51 2.26
CA SER A 95 7.56 -17.06 3.10
C SER A 95 7.93 -18.47 2.62
N ASP A 96 9.19 -18.67 2.26
CA ASP A 96 9.78 -19.97 1.99
C ASP A 96 10.76 -20.30 3.12
N ARG A 97 10.24 -20.95 4.16
CA ARG A 97 11.01 -21.28 5.37
C ARG A 97 12.09 -22.33 5.12
N GLN A 98 11.88 -23.22 4.14
CA GLN A 98 12.87 -24.25 3.83
C GLN A 98 14.11 -23.62 3.17
N ALA A 99 13.90 -22.60 2.33
CA ALA A 99 14.99 -21.86 1.68
C ALA A 99 15.49 -20.64 2.49
N GLY A 100 14.87 -20.32 3.63
CA GLY A 100 15.18 -19.11 4.40
C GLY A 100 14.88 -17.80 3.64
N LEU A 101 13.87 -17.80 2.76
CA LEU A 101 13.65 -16.72 1.78
C LEU A 101 12.26 -16.09 1.92
N LEU A 102 12.18 -14.76 1.92
CA LEU A 102 10.94 -14.05 1.60
C LEU A 102 10.87 -13.87 0.08
N ARG A 103 9.98 -14.62 -0.57
CA ARG A 103 9.78 -14.56 -2.02
C ARG A 103 8.84 -13.43 -2.39
N VAL A 104 9.30 -12.52 -3.24
CA VAL A 104 8.47 -11.59 -4.02
C VAL A 104 8.03 -12.34 -5.27
N GLN A 105 6.82 -12.91 -5.24
CA GLN A 105 6.25 -13.73 -6.30
C GLN A 105 5.79 -12.89 -7.50
N ALA A 106 5.47 -11.62 -7.26
CA ALA A 106 5.27 -10.59 -8.25
C ALA A 106 5.38 -9.21 -7.59
N SER A 107 5.77 -8.20 -8.37
CA SER A 107 5.77 -6.81 -7.92
C SER A 107 5.34 -5.87 -9.03
N TRP A 108 4.57 -4.84 -8.67
CA TRP A 108 3.94 -3.92 -9.63
C TRP A 108 4.14 -2.49 -9.17
N ILE A 109 4.49 -1.60 -10.09
CA ILE A 109 4.50 -0.16 -9.86
C ILE A 109 3.07 0.37 -9.86
N GLU A 110 2.75 1.27 -8.93
CA GLU A 110 1.52 2.05 -8.93
C GLU A 110 1.81 3.49 -9.37
N GLY A 111 0.79 4.21 -9.83
CA GLY A 111 0.95 5.61 -10.22
C GLY A 111 1.96 5.84 -11.35
N ARG A 112 2.64 6.99 -11.31
CA ARG A 112 3.66 7.40 -12.29
C ARG A 112 5.02 7.56 -11.60
N HIS A 113 5.45 6.51 -10.93
CA HIS A 113 6.76 6.47 -10.27
C HIS A 113 7.80 5.77 -11.15
N ASP A 114 9.05 6.16 -10.97
CA ASP A 114 10.19 5.46 -11.57
C ASP A 114 10.43 4.11 -10.86
N PRO A 115 10.39 2.97 -11.57
CA PRO A 115 10.52 1.66 -10.94
C PRO A 115 11.84 1.46 -10.18
N ALA A 116 12.96 1.98 -10.69
CA ALA A 116 14.25 1.83 -10.04
C ALA A 116 14.29 2.56 -8.69
N THR A 117 13.80 3.81 -8.67
CA THR A 117 13.68 4.61 -7.44
C THR A 117 12.76 3.92 -6.42
N VAL A 118 11.63 3.35 -6.87
CA VAL A 118 10.72 2.63 -5.97
C VAL A 118 11.38 1.37 -5.43
N ALA A 119 12.06 0.58 -6.27
CA ALA A 119 12.78 -0.62 -5.85
C ALA A 119 13.82 -0.31 -4.77
N GLU A 120 14.64 0.73 -4.97
CA GLU A 120 15.62 1.20 -3.98
C GLU A 120 14.97 1.58 -2.64
N ARG A 121 13.80 2.24 -2.67
CA ARG A 121 13.07 2.64 -1.46
C ARG A 121 12.44 1.46 -0.72
N ILE A 122 11.92 0.46 -1.43
CA ILE A 122 11.18 -0.65 -0.82
C ILE A 122 12.06 -1.85 -0.45
N ALA A 123 13.24 -2.02 -1.06
CA ALA A 123 14.13 -3.15 -0.77
C ALA A 123 14.48 -3.26 0.74
N PRO A 124 14.86 -2.17 1.45
CA PRO A 124 15.11 -2.25 2.89
C PRO A 124 13.87 -2.61 3.71
N LEU A 125 12.67 -2.22 3.25
CA LEU A 125 11.41 -2.61 3.89
C LEU A 125 11.17 -4.12 3.76
N LEU A 126 11.43 -4.69 2.58
CA LEU A 126 11.30 -6.14 2.34
C LEU A 126 12.34 -6.94 3.14
N GLU A 127 13.56 -6.45 3.27
CA GLU A 127 14.60 -7.06 4.11
C GLU A 127 14.19 -7.07 5.59
N ARG A 128 13.67 -5.95 6.10
CA ARG A 128 13.12 -5.89 7.47
C ARG A 128 11.93 -6.84 7.65
N ALA A 129 11.06 -6.95 6.65
CA ALA A 129 9.93 -7.87 6.67
C ALA A 129 10.37 -9.34 6.65
N ALA A 130 11.46 -9.67 5.93
CA ALA A 130 12.07 -10.99 5.94
C ALA A 130 12.66 -11.31 7.32
N ALA A 131 13.47 -10.40 7.86
CA ALA A 131 14.09 -10.56 9.18
C ALA A 131 13.05 -10.72 10.29
N TRP A 132 11.97 -9.93 10.28
CA TRP A 132 10.87 -10.06 11.25
C TRP A 132 10.20 -11.44 11.23
N GLN A 133 10.19 -12.12 10.07
CA GLN A 133 9.66 -13.47 9.90
C GLN A 133 10.69 -14.57 10.17
N GLY A 134 11.93 -14.22 10.55
CA GLY A 134 13.04 -15.15 10.72
C GLY A 134 13.59 -15.72 9.40
N LEU A 135 13.50 -14.96 8.31
CA LEU A 135 14.03 -15.32 6.99
C LEU A 135 15.33 -14.55 6.74
N GLU A 136 16.27 -15.16 6.03
CA GLU A 136 17.63 -14.63 5.86
C GLU A 136 17.75 -13.67 4.69
N ARG A 137 16.94 -13.87 3.64
CA ARG A 137 17.09 -13.17 2.36
C ARG A 137 15.74 -12.84 1.74
N VAL A 138 15.75 -11.90 0.80
CA VAL A 138 14.66 -11.63 -0.13
C VAL A 138 15.03 -12.19 -1.50
N GLY A 139 14.08 -12.81 -2.18
CA GLY A 139 14.27 -13.26 -3.57
C GLY A 139 13.11 -12.78 -4.43
N VAL A 140 13.43 -12.29 -5.62
CA VAL A 140 12.46 -11.70 -6.55
C VAL A 140 12.27 -12.61 -7.74
N VAL A 141 11.01 -12.85 -8.11
CA VAL A 141 10.64 -13.51 -9.36
C VAL A 141 10.43 -12.43 -10.41
N ASP A 142 10.92 -12.66 -11.63
CA ASP A 142 10.71 -11.80 -12.79
C ASP A 142 9.24 -11.82 -13.26
N ARG A 143 8.38 -11.13 -12.49
CA ARG A 143 6.95 -11.01 -12.73
C ARG A 143 6.41 -9.67 -12.24
N GLY A 144 5.92 -8.88 -13.20
CA GLY A 144 5.29 -7.58 -12.96
C GLY A 144 6.22 -6.43 -13.34
N THR A 145 5.73 -5.20 -13.19
CA THR A 145 6.39 -3.99 -13.70
C THR A 145 7.48 -3.41 -12.78
N LEU A 146 7.71 -4.03 -11.62
CA LEU A 146 8.69 -3.61 -10.63
C LEU A 146 9.74 -4.71 -10.32
N ALA A 147 9.67 -5.85 -11.03
CA ALA A 147 10.50 -7.02 -10.76
C ALA A 147 11.98 -6.82 -11.12
#